data_AF-A0A7W1UG87-F1
#
_entry.id   AF-A0A7W1UG87-F1
#
_cell.length_a   1.000
_cell.length_b   1.000
_cell.length_c   1.000
_cell.angle_alpha   90.00
_cell.angle_beta   90.00
_cell.angle_gamma   90.00
#
_symmetry.space_group_name_H-M   'P 1'
#
loop_
_entity.id
_entity.type
_entity.pdbx_description
1 polymer ?
#
loop_
_entity_poly.entity_id
_entity_poly.type
_entity_poly.pdbx_seq_one_letter_code
_entity_poly.pdbx_strand_id
1 'polypeptide(L)'
;NHPLAEAVIAQAKTRELPPAELQFNYSDHDGKISILKPLCGQSGYLALSLFTIESLDQAEDHLIFSAMTDTGISLDEEVARRLISLPGEVAQGVVQALSVDLDGITQKRQTEIRRTISERNARFFEAEAEKLDGWADDLKLRLEREIKEFDRQIKEVRKAAVASLTLEEKLVGQKQIKSLESERGKRRRALFDAQDQIDQRRDKLIGEIEGKLQQKVSSQQLFAIRWQVQ
;
A
#
# COMPACT_ATOMS: atom_id res chain seq x y z
N ASN A 1 -9.52 -7.32 -14.20
CA ASN A 1 -8.79 -8.36 -14.95
C ASN A 1 -9.70 -8.91 -16.04
N HIS A 2 -9.82 -8.17 -17.14
CA HIS A 2 -10.56 -8.61 -18.33
C HIS A 2 -9.51 -9.09 -19.34
N PRO A 3 -9.57 -10.34 -19.85
CA PRO A 3 -8.51 -10.93 -20.68
C PRO A 3 -8.11 -10.08 -21.90
N LEU A 4 -9.09 -9.41 -22.50
CA LEU A 4 -8.84 -8.50 -23.63
C LEU A 4 -8.04 -7.26 -23.25
N ALA A 5 -8.27 -6.69 -22.07
CA ALA A 5 -7.52 -5.52 -21.61
C ALA A 5 -6.06 -5.90 -21.31
N GLU A 6 -5.83 -7.06 -20.70
CA GLU A 6 -4.50 -7.60 -20.44
C GLU A 6 -3.74 -7.86 -21.75
N ALA A 7 -4.41 -8.45 -22.76
CA ALA A 7 -3.81 -8.68 -24.06
C ALA A 7 -3.40 -7.37 -24.76
N VAL A 8 -4.26 -6.34 -24.73
CA VAL A 8 -3.97 -5.02 -25.32
C VAL A 8 -2.80 -4.33 -24.60
N ILE A 9 -2.77 -4.38 -23.27
CA ILE A 9 -1.67 -3.81 -22.47
C ILE A 9 -0.35 -4.55 -22.76
N ALA A 10 -0.38 -5.88 -22.81
CA ALA A 10 0.79 -6.69 -23.11
C ALA A 10 1.35 -6.36 -24.50
N GLN A 11 0.48 -6.25 -25.51
CA GLN A 11 0.88 -5.85 -26.86
C GLN A 11 1.47 -4.44 -26.90
N ALA A 12 0.92 -3.49 -26.14
CA ALA A 12 1.44 -2.13 -26.06
C ALA A 12 2.83 -2.07 -25.39
N LYS A 13 3.04 -2.84 -24.32
CA LYS A 13 4.32 -2.90 -23.59
C LYS A 13 5.46 -3.52 -24.42
N THR A 14 5.16 -4.40 -25.37
CA THR A 14 6.17 -5.11 -26.19
C THR A 14 6.36 -4.51 -27.58
N ARG A 15 5.61 -3.45 -27.93
CA ARG A 15 5.72 -2.80 -29.23
C ARG A 15 7.07 -2.11 -29.38
N GLU A 16 7.78 -2.41 -30.46
CA GLU A 16 8.99 -1.67 -30.82
C GLU A 16 8.63 -0.25 -31.28
N LEU A 17 9.17 0.73 -30.57
CA LEU A 17 8.98 2.15 -30.84
C LEU A 17 10.35 2.78 -31.09
N PRO A 18 10.79 2.83 -32.37
CA PRO A 18 12.08 3.43 -32.69
C PRO A 18 12.09 4.93 -32.34
N PRO A 19 13.26 5.52 -32.06
CA PRO A 19 13.38 6.96 -31.85
C PRO A 19 12.75 7.74 -32.99
N ALA A 20 11.82 8.63 -32.65
CA ALA A 20 11.05 9.42 -33.60
C ALA A 20 10.89 10.86 -33.09
N GLU A 21 10.69 11.78 -34.03
CA GLU A 21 10.33 13.16 -33.74
C GLU A 21 8.82 13.29 -33.94
N LEU A 22 8.13 13.73 -32.88
CA LEU A 22 6.69 13.97 -32.90
C LEU A 22 6.41 15.46 -32.90
N GLN A 23 5.61 15.89 -33.86
CA GLN A 23 5.08 17.24 -33.91
C GLN A 23 3.67 17.23 -33.35
N PHE A 24 3.48 17.85 -32.19
CA PHE A 24 2.20 17.97 -31.51
C PHE A 24 1.51 19.26 -31.92
N ASN A 25 0.24 19.15 -32.33
CA ASN A 25 -0.57 20.31 -32.70
C ASN A 25 -1.42 20.73 -31.49
N TYR A 26 -1.10 21.89 -30.90
CA TYR A 26 -1.86 22.41 -29.76
C TYR A 26 -3.26 22.88 -30.15
N SER A 27 -3.44 23.30 -31.41
CA SER A 27 -4.70 23.87 -31.92
C SER A 27 -5.77 22.84 -32.31
N ASP A 28 -5.38 21.59 -32.53
CA ASP A 28 -6.27 20.51 -33.01
C ASP A 28 -6.88 19.66 -31.88
N HIS A 29 -6.67 20.06 -30.62
CA HIS A 29 -7.22 19.36 -29.45
C HIS A 29 -8.55 20.01 -28.99
N ASP A 30 -9.56 19.19 -28.71
CA ASP A 30 -10.84 19.67 -28.18
C ASP A 30 -10.70 20.06 -26.69
N GLY A 31 -10.58 21.37 -26.43
CA GLY A 31 -10.33 21.97 -25.11
C GLY A 31 -8.92 22.52 -24.91
N LYS A 32 -8.79 23.64 -24.18
CA LYS A 32 -7.50 24.31 -23.93
C LYS A 32 -6.74 23.63 -22.79
N ILE A 33 -5.62 22.98 -23.10
CA ILE A 33 -4.69 22.49 -22.10
C ILE A 33 -3.75 23.63 -21.69
N SER A 34 -4.24 24.54 -20.84
CA SER A 34 -3.53 25.77 -20.45
C SER A 34 -2.10 25.54 -19.95
N ILE A 35 -1.82 24.38 -19.35
CA ILE A 35 -0.50 24.02 -18.84
C ILE A 35 0.53 23.78 -19.96
N LEU A 36 0.10 23.46 -21.18
CA LEU A 36 0.98 23.26 -22.35
C LEU A 36 1.19 24.54 -23.17
N LYS A 37 0.38 25.58 -22.94
CA LYS A 37 0.50 26.86 -23.67
C LYS A 37 1.92 27.45 -23.64
N PRO A 38 2.69 27.41 -22.53
CA PRO A 38 4.07 27.90 -22.51
C PRO A 38 5.02 27.10 -23.42
N LEU A 39 4.68 25.85 -23.75
CA LEU A 39 5.49 24.97 -24.58
C LEU A 39 5.25 25.17 -26.08
N CYS A 40 4.23 25.95 -26.48
CA CYS A 40 3.98 26.26 -27.89
C CYS A 40 5.21 26.93 -28.53
N GLY A 41 5.70 26.39 -29.64
CA GLY A 41 6.92 26.82 -30.31
C GLY A 41 8.22 26.26 -29.71
N GLN A 42 8.14 25.46 -28.64
CA GLN A 42 9.30 24.80 -28.05
C GLN A 42 9.46 23.37 -28.57
N SER A 43 10.68 22.85 -28.42
CA SER A 43 11.02 21.46 -28.67
C SER A 43 11.92 20.91 -27.57
N GLY A 44 12.01 19.58 -27.50
CA GLY A 44 12.78 18.90 -26.49
C GLY A 44 12.67 17.39 -26.60
N TYR A 45 12.95 16.73 -25.49
CA TYR A 45 13.00 15.28 -25.39
C TYR A 45 12.03 14.78 -24.34
N LEU A 46 11.45 13.61 -24.59
CA LEU A 46 10.56 12.93 -23.67
C LEU A 46 10.82 11.43 -23.73
N ALA A 47 10.89 10.80 -22.57
CA ALA A 47 10.92 9.36 -22.41
C ALA A 47 9.79 8.91 -21.48
N LEU A 48 9.27 7.72 -21.76
CA LEU A 48 8.33 7.02 -20.89
C LEU A 48 8.98 5.74 -20.40
N SER A 49 9.03 5.57 -19.08
CA SER A 49 9.55 4.37 -18.43
C SER A 49 8.48 3.70 -17.58
N LEU A 50 8.38 2.38 -17.69
CA LEU A 50 7.62 1.55 -16.76
C LEU A 50 8.51 1.21 -15.58
N PHE A 51 8.04 1.55 -14.38
CA PHE A 51 8.72 1.29 -13.13
C PHE A 51 7.83 0.39 -12.27
N THR A 52 8.31 -0.80 -11.98
CA THR A 52 7.58 -1.80 -11.20
C THR A 52 8.26 -1.98 -9.86
N ILE A 53 7.47 -1.88 -8.78
CA ILE A 53 7.90 -2.20 -7.42
C ILE A 53 7.10 -3.40 -6.94
N GLU A 54 7.81 -4.45 -6.55
CA GLU A 54 7.23 -5.69 -6.01
C GLU A 54 7.66 -5.88 -4.56
N SER A 55 6.70 -6.26 -3.72
CA SER A 55 6.86 -6.31 -2.27
C SER A 55 5.87 -7.31 -1.68
N LEU A 56 6.36 -8.42 -1.11
CA LEU A 56 5.56 -9.57 -0.68
C LEU A 56 4.56 -10.02 -1.77
N ASP A 57 3.28 -9.71 -1.58
CA ASP A 57 2.16 -10.11 -2.44
C ASP A 57 1.58 -8.94 -3.27
N GLN A 58 2.30 -7.82 -3.33
CA GLN A 58 1.86 -6.62 -4.03
C GLN A 58 2.89 -6.21 -5.08
N ALA A 59 2.40 -5.95 -6.29
CA ALA A 59 3.16 -5.35 -7.37
C ALA A 59 2.45 -4.06 -7.81
N GLU A 60 3.20 -2.95 -7.87
CA GLU A 60 2.71 -1.66 -8.32
C GLU A 60 3.50 -1.20 -9.55
N ASP A 61 2.78 -1.00 -10.65
CA ASP A 61 3.31 -0.45 -11.89
C ASP A 61 3.11 1.08 -11.91
N HIS A 62 4.18 1.81 -12.16
CA HIS A 62 4.19 3.25 -12.32
C HIS A 62 4.74 3.63 -13.70
N LEU A 63 4.03 4.52 -14.39
CA LEU A 63 4.51 5.14 -15.61
C LEU A 63 5.22 6.45 -15.26
N ILE A 64 6.51 6.54 -15.57
CA ILE A 64 7.34 7.72 -15.31
C ILE A 64 7.54 8.46 -16.63
N PHE A 65 7.02 9.69 -16.70
CA PHE A 65 7.26 10.60 -17.80
C PHE A 65 8.45 11.51 -17.46
N SER A 66 9.52 11.38 -18.23
CA SER A 66 10.71 12.22 -18.08
C SER A 66 10.82 13.09 -19.33
N ALA A 67 10.75 14.41 -19.17
CA ALA A 67 10.87 15.31 -20.30
C ALA A 67 11.71 16.53 -19.97
N MET A 68 12.39 17.06 -20.98
CA MET A 68 13.12 18.32 -20.91
C MET A 68 13.00 19.08 -22.21
N THR A 69 13.12 20.40 -22.16
CA THR A 69 13.26 21.26 -23.35
C THR A 69 14.68 21.18 -23.91
N ASP A 70 14.88 21.62 -25.15
CA ASP A 70 16.22 21.78 -25.75
C ASP A 70 17.11 22.76 -24.97
N THR A 71 16.51 23.64 -24.17
CA THR A 71 17.22 24.56 -23.28
C THR A 71 17.66 23.91 -21.95
N GLY A 72 17.39 22.62 -21.76
CA GLY A 72 17.77 21.85 -20.56
C GLY A 72 16.83 22.02 -19.38
N ILE A 73 15.65 22.62 -19.57
CA ILE A 73 14.66 22.80 -18.50
C ILE A 73 13.85 21.51 -18.38
N SER A 74 13.92 20.87 -17.21
CA SER A 74 13.09 19.69 -16.91
C SER A 74 11.62 20.07 -16.79
N LEU A 75 10.75 19.27 -17.40
CA LEU A 75 9.30 19.42 -17.31
C LEU A 75 8.74 18.60 -16.14
N ASP A 76 7.67 19.10 -15.53
CA ASP A 76 6.90 18.32 -14.56
C ASP A 76 6.20 17.13 -15.23
N GLU A 77 6.01 16.05 -14.48
CA GLU A 77 5.47 14.79 -15.02
C GLU A 77 4.05 14.98 -15.60
N GLU A 78 3.19 15.77 -14.94
CA GLU A 78 1.85 16.06 -15.44
C GLU A 78 1.90 16.83 -16.77
N VAL A 79 2.87 17.74 -16.94
CA VAL A 79 3.07 18.47 -18.20
C VAL A 79 3.50 17.51 -19.30
N ALA A 80 4.49 16.66 -19.02
CA ALA A 80 4.98 15.64 -19.96
C ALA A 80 3.88 14.63 -20.34
N ARG A 81 3.04 14.21 -19.38
CA ARG A 81 1.90 13.34 -19.62
C ARG A 81 0.84 14.00 -20.50
N ARG A 82 0.53 15.26 -20.23
CA ARG A 82 -0.42 16.05 -21.04
C ARG A 82 0.09 16.30 -22.45
N LEU A 83 1.41 16.41 -22.64
CA LEU A 83 2.00 16.55 -23.96
C LEU A 83 1.62 15.37 -24.88
N ILE A 84 1.69 14.14 -24.37
CA ILE A 84 1.32 12.93 -25.14
C ILE A 84 -0.20 12.81 -25.37
N SER A 85 -1.04 13.57 -24.65
CA SER A 85 -2.47 13.62 -24.95
C SER A 85 -2.83 14.50 -26.13
N LEU A 86 -1.89 15.32 -26.63
CA LEU A 86 -2.10 16.10 -27.85
C LEU A 86 -2.05 15.20 -29.09
N PRO A 87 -2.86 15.48 -30.11
CA PRO A 87 -2.68 14.87 -31.41
C PRO A 87 -1.30 15.26 -31.95
N GLY A 88 -0.61 14.29 -32.54
CA GLY A 88 0.70 14.53 -33.11
C GLY A 88 0.98 13.61 -34.29
N GLU A 89 1.80 14.12 -35.20
CA GLU A 89 2.26 13.40 -36.39
C GLU A 89 3.76 13.11 -36.27
N VAL A 90 4.20 12.00 -36.85
CA VAL A 90 5.62 11.67 -36.93
C VAL A 90 6.25 12.58 -37.99
N ALA A 91 7.17 13.44 -37.57
CA ALA A 91 7.92 14.29 -38.48
C ALA A 91 8.84 13.43 -39.36
N GLN A 92 8.91 13.73 -40.66
CA GLN A 92 9.82 13.05 -41.56
C GLN A 92 11.26 13.56 -41.34
N GLY A 93 12.11 12.74 -40.72
CA GLY A 93 13.51 13.07 -40.48
C GLY A 93 14.30 11.97 -39.78
N VAL A 94 15.62 11.94 -39.98
CA VAL A 94 16.52 11.03 -39.26
C VAL A 94 16.71 11.60 -37.86
N VAL A 95 16.08 10.96 -36.87
CA VAL A 95 16.32 11.29 -35.47
C VAL A 95 17.69 10.73 -35.09
N GLN A 96 18.63 11.63 -34.83
CA GLN A 96 19.93 11.27 -34.26
C GLN A 96 19.71 10.60 -32.91
N ALA A 97 20.53 9.58 -32.60
CA ALA A 97 20.41 8.84 -31.34
C ALA A 97 20.29 9.81 -30.16
N LEU A 98 19.17 9.71 -29.44
CA LEU A 98 18.81 10.55 -28.30
C LEU A 98 19.85 10.36 -27.19
N SER A 99 20.92 11.17 -27.18
CA SER A 99 21.99 11.11 -26.18
C SER A 99 21.73 12.08 -25.02
N VAL A 100 20.46 12.26 -24.66
CA VAL A 100 20.05 13.21 -23.63
C VAL A 100 19.75 12.44 -22.35
N ASP A 101 20.44 12.83 -21.28
CA ASP A 101 20.30 12.22 -19.95
C ASP A 101 18.95 12.61 -19.32
N LEU A 102 17.92 11.86 -19.69
CA LEU A 102 16.63 11.82 -18.99
C LEU A 102 16.68 10.86 -17.79
N ASP A 103 17.80 10.14 -17.59
CA ASP A 103 17.95 9.17 -16.51
C ASP A 103 17.94 9.88 -15.16
N GLY A 104 18.58 11.05 -15.05
CA GLY A 104 18.53 11.87 -13.83
C GLY A 104 17.11 12.23 -13.40
N ILE A 105 16.24 12.63 -14.34
CA ILE A 105 14.82 12.94 -14.07
C ILE A 105 14.09 11.65 -13.65
N THR A 106 14.33 10.56 -14.37
CA THR A 106 13.72 9.25 -14.11
C THR A 106 14.07 8.75 -12.71
N GLN A 107 15.36 8.79 -12.32
CA GLN A 107 15.86 8.34 -11.02
C GLN A 107 15.28 9.17 -9.86
N LYS A 108 15.16 10.49 -10.05
CA LYS A 108 14.50 11.36 -9.07
C LYS A 108 13.05 10.93 -8.84
N ARG A 109 12.30 10.68 -9.91
CA ARG A 109 10.91 10.20 -9.82
C ARG A 109 10.79 8.83 -9.19
N GLN A 110 11.66 7.89 -9.53
CA GLN A 110 11.72 6.57 -8.88
C GLN A 110 11.92 6.69 -7.36
N THR A 111 12.79 7.60 -6.93
CA THR A 111 13.05 7.87 -5.51
C THR A 111 11.81 8.46 -4.81
N GLU A 112 11.13 9.40 -5.45
CA GLU A 112 9.88 9.99 -4.95
C GLU A 112 8.78 8.94 -4.78
N ILE A 113 8.55 8.11 -5.81
CA ILE A 113 7.57 7.02 -5.79
C ILE A 113 7.86 6.05 -4.63
N ARG A 114 9.11 5.59 -4.52
CA ARG A 114 9.54 4.69 -3.45
C ARG A 114 9.31 5.30 -2.06
N ARG A 115 9.62 6.58 -1.89
CA ARG A 115 9.37 7.29 -0.63
C ARG A 115 7.89 7.31 -0.29
N THR A 116 7.03 7.68 -1.24
CA THR A 116 5.57 7.70 -1.02
C THR A 116 5.01 6.33 -0.67
N ILE A 117 5.46 5.26 -1.34
CA ILE A 117 5.05 3.89 -1.01
C ILE A 117 5.52 3.51 0.40
N SER A 118 6.76 3.84 0.76
CA SER A 118 7.30 3.59 2.11
C SER A 118 6.49 4.31 3.19
N GLU A 119 6.18 5.61 2.99
CA GLU A 119 5.36 6.40 3.91
C GLU A 119 3.93 5.85 4.04
N ARG A 120 3.31 5.44 2.92
CA ARG A 120 1.98 4.83 2.91
C ARG A 120 1.99 3.50 3.67
N ASN A 121 3.00 2.66 3.43
CA ASN A 121 3.16 1.38 4.12
C ASN A 121 3.36 1.60 5.63
N ALA A 122 4.22 2.55 6.02
CA ALA A 122 4.46 2.87 7.43
C ALA A 122 3.15 3.25 8.16
N ARG A 123 2.35 4.15 7.57
CA ARG A 123 1.04 4.52 8.14
C ARG A 123 0.06 3.35 8.24
N PHE A 124 0.05 2.48 7.24
CA PHE A 124 -0.80 1.29 7.26
C PHE A 124 -0.41 0.34 8.40
N PHE A 125 0.89 0.10 8.59
CA PHE A 125 1.39 -0.78 9.65
C PHE A 125 1.18 -0.18 11.04
N GLU A 126 1.39 1.13 11.20
CA GLU A 126 1.10 1.84 12.45
C GLU A 126 -0.38 1.67 12.85
N ALA A 127 -1.31 1.87 11.91
CA ALA A 127 -2.73 1.69 12.16
C ALA A 127 -3.12 0.25 12.52
N GLU A 128 -2.53 -0.76 11.87
CA GLU A 128 -2.82 -2.16 12.20
C GLU A 128 -2.21 -2.56 13.55
N ALA A 129 -1.04 -2.01 13.91
CA ALA A 129 -0.43 -2.20 15.22
C ALA A 129 -1.30 -1.59 16.35
N GLU A 130 -1.74 -0.34 16.18
CA GLU A 130 -2.63 0.33 17.16
C GLU A 130 -3.94 -0.44 17.37
N LYS A 131 -4.52 -0.95 16.28
CA LYS A 131 -5.73 -1.77 16.33
C LYS A 131 -5.49 -3.10 17.04
N LEU A 132 -4.34 -3.75 16.79
CA LEU A 132 -3.98 -4.99 17.47
C LEU A 132 -3.80 -4.77 18.97
N ASP A 133 -3.14 -3.68 19.36
CA ASP A 133 -2.91 -3.30 20.75
C ASP A 133 -4.23 -2.96 21.47
N GLY A 134 -5.09 -2.14 20.86
CA GLY A 134 -6.40 -1.81 21.42
C GLY A 134 -7.29 -3.05 21.58
N TRP A 135 -7.28 -3.95 20.59
CA TRP A 135 -7.99 -5.22 20.67
C TRP A 135 -7.44 -6.12 21.79
N ALA A 136 -6.11 -6.17 21.95
CA ALA A 136 -5.44 -6.93 23.00
C ALA A 136 -5.84 -6.44 24.40
N ASP A 137 -5.81 -5.13 24.61
CA ASP A 137 -6.18 -4.50 25.88
C ASP A 137 -7.65 -4.75 26.23
N ASP A 138 -8.56 -4.59 25.27
CA ASP A 138 -9.99 -4.83 25.46
C ASP A 138 -10.28 -6.30 25.82
N LEU A 139 -9.62 -7.24 25.14
CA LEU A 139 -9.78 -8.67 25.38
C LEU A 139 -9.27 -9.06 26.77
N LYS A 140 -8.08 -8.56 27.13
CA LYS A 140 -7.48 -8.77 28.46
C LYS A 140 -8.39 -8.23 29.55
N LEU A 141 -8.82 -6.97 29.44
CA LEU A 141 -9.68 -6.33 30.42
C LEU A 141 -11.01 -7.08 30.61
N ARG A 142 -11.61 -7.55 29.51
CA ARG A 142 -12.83 -8.37 29.57
C ARG A 142 -12.62 -9.65 30.37
N LEU A 143 -11.58 -10.42 30.06
CA LEU A 143 -11.28 -11.68 30.74
C LEU A 143 -10.92 -11.47 32.21
N GLU A 144 -10.14 -10.44 32.54
CA GLU A 144 -9.82 -10.07 33.92
C GLU A 144 -11.08 -9.71 34.73
N ARG A 145 -12.01 -8.96 34.14
CA ARG A 145 -13.29 -8.63 34.78
C ARG A 145 -14.14 -9.88 35.03
N GLU A 146 -14.25 -10.78 34.05
CA GLU A 146 -14.98 -12.03 34.22
C GLU A 146 -14.37 -12.91 35.31
N ILE A 147 -13.04 -13.04 35.35
CA ILE A 147 -12.33 -13.79 36.40
C ILE A 147 -12.64 -13.19 37.78
N LYS A 148 -12.56 -11.87 37.91
CA LYS A 148 -12.85 -11.16 39.17
C LYS A 148 -14.31 -11.33 39.60
N GLU A 149 -15.24 -11.34 38.64
CA GLU A 149 -16.64 -11.59 38.90
C GLU A 149 -16.88 -13.03 39.38
N PHE A 150 -16.23 -14.03 38.78
CA PHE A 150 -16.29 -15.40 39.31
C PHE A 150 -15.70 -15.50 40.72
N ASP A 151 -14.59 -14.80 41.01
CA ASP A 151 -14.03 -14.75 42.36
C ASP A 151 -15.02 -14.15 43.38
N ARG A 152 -15.77 -13.10 42.98
CA ARG A 152 -16.84 -12.51 43.80
C ARG A 152 -17.97 -13.51 44.06
N GLN A 153 -18.48 -14.16 43.01
CA GLN A 153 -19.56 -15.14 43.12
C GLN A 153 -19.16 -16.35 43.97
N ILE A 154 -17.93 -16.86 43.83
CA ILE A 154 -17.41 -17.95 44.67
C ILE A 154 -17.42 -17.55 46.15
N LYS A 155 -17.00 -16.32 46.46
CA LYS A 155 -17.00 -15.81 47.84
C LYS A 155 -18.41 -15.69 48.43
N GLU A 156 -19.37 -15.24 47.63
CA GLU A 156 -20.78 -15.12 48.02
C GLU A 156 -21.43 -16.48 48.28
N VAL A 157 -21.30 -17.42 47.35
CA VAL A 157 -21.83 -18.78 47.50
C VAL A 157 -21.17 -19.49 48.69
N ARG A 158 -19.86 -19.29 48.90
CA ARG A 158 -19.15 -19.84 50.07
C ARG A 158 -19.71 -19.29 51.38
N LYS A 159 -19.99 -17.98 51.45
CA LYS A 159 -20.59 -17.36 52.64
C LYS A 159 -22.01 -17.89 52.88
N ALA A 160 -22.83 -18.02 51.83
CA ALA A 160 -24.18 -18.56 51.93
C ALA A 160 -24.18 -20.02 52.41
N ALA A 161 -23.32 -20.87 51.83
CA ALA A 161 -23.20 -22.28 52.22
C ALA A 161 -22.75 -22.47 53.68
N VAL A 162 -21.90 -21.58 54.22
CA VAL A 162 -21.52 -21.60 55.65
C VAL A 162 -22.70 -21.24 56.55
N ALA A 163 -23.58 -20.33 56.10
CA ALA A 163 -24.76 -19.90 56.85
C ALA A 163 -25.94 -20.88 56.78
N SER A 164 -25.93 -21.84 55.85
CA SER A 164 -26.99 -22.85 55.68
C SER A 164 -27.11 -23.79 56.89
N LEU A 165 -28.35 -24.13 57.24
CA LEU A 165 -28.68 -24.96 58.40
C LEU A 165 -28.76 -26.45 58.06
N THR A 166 -29.04 -26.78 56.79
CA THR A 166 -29.20 -28.17 56.33
C THR A 166 -27.99 -28.69 55.57
N LEU A 167 -27.81 -30.01 55.56
CA LEU A 167 -26.73 -30.66 54.81
C LEU A 167 -26.98 -30.57 53.30
N GLU A 168 -28.25 -30.64 52.88
CA GLU A 168 -28.68 -30.53 51.50
C GLU A 168 -28.30 -29.16 50.91
N GLU A 169 -28.59 -28.06 51.61
CA GLU A 169 -28.22 -26.70 51.17
C GLU A 169 -26.70 -26.53 51.08
N LYS A 170 -25.95 -27.10 52.03
CA LYS A 170 -24.48 -27.10 51.99
C LYS A 170 -23.94 -27.84 50.78
N LEU A 171 -24.53 -29.00 50.44
CA LEU A 171 -24.15 -29.78 49.28
C LEU A 171 -24.42 -29.03 47.96
N VAL A 172 -25.57 -28.36 47.85
CA VAL A 172 -25.91 -27.52 46.68
C VAL A 172 -24.88 -26.39 46.53
N GLY A 173 -24.55 -25.68 47.62
CA GLY A 173 -23.54 -24.62 47.61
C GLY A 173 -22.15 -25.11 47.18
N GLN A 174 -21.72 -26.28 47.65
CA GLN A 174 -20.43 -26.88 47.23
C GLN A 174 -20.40 -27.24 45.74
N LYS A 175 -21.50 -27.79 45.19
CA LYS A 175 -21.59 -28.07 43.75
C LYS A 175 -21.50 -26.78 42.92
N GLN A 176 -22.16 -25.72 43.38
CA GLN A 176 -22.12 -24.41 42.71
C GLN A 176 -20.72 -23.80 42.74
N ILE A 177 -20.02 -23.85 43.88
CA ILE A 177 -18.62 -23.39 44.01
C ILE A 177 -17.73 -24.14 43.01
N LYS A 178 -17.82 -25.47 42.95
CA LYS A 178 -17.03 -26.28 42.01
C LYS A 178 -17.29 -25.89 40.55
N SER A 179 -18.54 -25.59 40.19
CA SER A 179 -18.89 -25.12 38.85
C SER A 179 -18.26 -23.77 38.53
N LEU A 180 -18.38 -22.80 39.44
CA LEU A 180 -17.79 -21.45 39.27
C LEU A 180 -16.25 -21.50 39.20
N GLU A 181 -15.62 -22.36 40.00
CA GLU A 181 -14.17 -22.57 39.95
C GLU A 181 -13.71 -23.14 38.61
N SER A 182 -14.50 -24.05 38.02
CA SER A 182 -14.24 -24.60 36.68
C SER A 182 -14.32 -23.51 35.62
N GLU A 183 -15.36 -22.68 35.63
CA GLU A 183 -15.53 -21.57 34.68
C GLU A 183 -14.43 -20.52 34.82
N ARG A 184 -14.06 -20.14 36.06
CA ARG A 184 -12.90 -19.27 36.31
C ARG A 184 -11.61 -19.86 35.74
N GLY A 185 -11.40 -21.17 35.93
CA GLY A 185 -10.24 -21.87 35.38
C GLY A 185 -10.20 -21.89 33.85
N LYS A 186 -11.37 -21.96 33.19
CA LYS A 186 -11.47 -21.80 31.73
C LYS A 186 -11.10 -20.38 31.29
N ARG A 187 -11.61 -19.33 31.96
CA ARG A 187 -11.27 -17.93 31.63
C ARG A 187 -9.80 -17.60 31.85
N ARG A 188 -9.17 -18.15 32.89
CA ARG A 188 -7.71 -18.01 33.08
C ARG A 188 -6.91 -18.63 31.94
N ARG A 189 -7.27 -19.84 31.49
CA ARG A 189 -6.63 -20.45 30.31
C ARG A 189 -6.85 -19.63 29.05
N ALA A 190 -8.08 -19.19 28.81
CA ALA A 190 -8.40 -18.32 27.68
C ALA A 190 -7.60 -17.00 27.68
N LEU A 191 -7.24 -16.47 28.86
CA LEU A 191 -6.38 -15.30 28.95
C LEU A 191 -4.96 -15.58 28.45
N PHE A 192 -4.37 -16.71 28.84
CA PHE A 192 -3.05 -17.13 28.34
C PHE A 192 -3.10 -17.44 26.84
N ASP A 193 -4.12 -18.18 26.39
CA ASP A 193 -4.28 -18.51 24.96
C ASP A 193 -4.46 -17.23 24.12
N ALA A 194 -5.19 -16.24 24.65
CA ALA A 194 -5.35 -14.94 23.99
C ALA A 194 -4.03 -14.17 23.89
N GLN A 195 -3.21 -14.18 24.95
CA GLN A 195 -1.89 -13.56 24.94
C GLN A 195 -0.98 -14.18 23.88
N ASP A 196 -0.91 -15.52 23.83
CA ASP A 196 -0.12 -16.22 22.82
C ASP A 196 -0.60 -15.89 21.39
N GLN A 197 -1.91 -15.77 21.18
CA GLN A 197 -2.45 -15.37 19.88
C GLN A 197 -2.12 -13.92 19.50
N ILE A 198 -2.09 -13.00 20.46
CA ILE A 198 -1.68 -11.61 20.24
C ILE A 198 -0.21 -11.57 19.83
N ASP A 199 0.65 -12.30 20.52
CA ASP A 199 2.09 -12.34 20.23
C ASP A 199 2.35 -12.96 18.84
N GLN A 200 1.68 -14.06 18.51
CA GLN A 200 1.75 -14.64 17.16
C GLN A 200 1.30 -13.67 16.06
N ARG A 201 0.31 -12.81 16.33
CA ARG A 201 -0.13 -11.79 15.37
C ARG A 201 0.88 -10.65 15.25
N ARG A 202 1.52 -10.24 16.36
CA ARG A 202 2.60 -9.25 16.33
C ARG A 202 3.78 -9.75 15.52
N ASP A 203 4.20 -10.99 15.74
CA ASP A 203 5.29 -11.62 14.98
C ASP A 203 4.98 -11.67 13.49
N LYS A 204 3.74 -12.00 13.12
CA LYS A 204 3.29 -11.95 11.72
C LYS A 204 3.36 -10.54 11.14
N LEU A 205 2.88 -9.54 11.87
CA LEU A 205 2.93 -8.15 11.44
C LEU A 205 4.38 -7.67 11.22
N ILE A 206 5.30 -8.07 12.10
CA ILE A 206 6.73 -7.80 11.96
C ILE A 206 7.28 -8.46 10.68
N GLY A 207 6.97 -9.73 10.45
CA GLY A 207 7.38 -10.43 9.23
C GLY A 207 6.83 -9.78 7.96
N GLU A 208 5.59 -9.27 7.99
CA GLU A 208 5.01 -8.50 6.90
C GLU A 208 5.75 -7.18 6.65
N ILE A 209 6.14 -6.46 7.71
CA ILE A 209 6.96 -5.24 7.60
C ILE A 209 8.32 -5.56 6.96
N GLU A 210 9.00 -6.59 7.45
CA GLU A 210 10.31 -7.01 6.93
C GLU A 210 10.23 -7.40 5.46
N GLY A 211 9.21 -8.18 5.10
CA GLY A 211 8.96 -8.54 3.71
C GLY A 211 8.64 -7.33 2.85
N LYS A 212 7.88 -6.35 3.37
CA LYS A 212 7.59 -5.13 2.61
C LYS A 212 8.80 -4.21 2.43
N LEU A 213 9.77 -4.30 3.32
CA LEU A 213 11.04 -3.57 3.22
C LEU A 213 11.94 -4.16 2.13
N GLN A 214 11.87 -5.48 1.90
CA GLN A 214 12.58 -6.18 0.83
C GLN A 214 11.87 -6.01 -0.53
N GLN A 215 11.96 -4.80 -1.08
CA GLN A 215 11.35 -4.48 -2.37
C GLN A 215 12.25 -4.91 -3.53
N LYS A 216 11.68 -5.60 -4.52
CA LYS A 216 12.29 -5.76 -5.83
C LYS A 216 11.81 -4.64 -6.72
N VAL A 217 12.75 -4.03 -7.44
CA VAL A 217 12.47 -2.87 -8.27
C VAL A 217 13.01 -3.15 -9.66
N SER A 218 12.18 -2.90 -10.67
CA SER A 218 12.59 -2.98 -12.07
C SER A 218 12.14 -1.71 -12.80
N SER A 219 12.93 -1.31 -13.80
CA SER A 219 12.63 -0.15 -14.63
C SER A 219 12.95 -0.49 -16.08
N GLN A 220 11.99 -0.26 -16.96
CA GLN A 220 12.12 -0.48 -18.39
C GLN A 220 11.68 0.78 -19.13
N GLN A 221 12.56 1.35 -19.96
CA GLN A 221 12.16 2.40 -20.87
C GLN A 221 11.29 1.82 -21.99
N LEU A 222 10.09 2.37 -22.18
CA LEU A 222 9.15 1.96 -23.22
C LEU A 222 9.45 2.64 -24.55
N PHE A 223 9.71 3.95 -24.52
CA PHE A 223 10.15 4.72 -25.68
C PHE A 223 10.83 6.02 -25.26
N ALA A 224 11.56 6.61 -26.21
CA ALA A 224 12.06 7.96 -26.13
C ALA A 224 11.84 8.66 -27.47
N ILE A 225 11.38 9.90 -27.42
CA ILE A 225 11.04 10.71 -28.58
C ILE A 225 11.62 12.12 -28.45
N ARG A 226 11.86 12.74 -29.60
CA ARG A 226 11.95 14.19 -29.70
C ARG A 226 10.55 14.74 -29.89
N TRP A 227 10.22 15.85 -29.24
CA TRP A 227 8.92 16.49 -29.38
C TRP A 227 9.09 17.95 -29.80
N GLN A 228 8.11 18.43 -30.56
CA GLN A 228 7.92 19.84 -30.88
C GLN A 228 6.44 20.17 -30.73
N VAL A 229 6.10 21.32 -30.14
CA VAL A 229 4.72 21.79 -30.07
C VAL A 229 4.53 22.95 -31.02
N GLN A 230 3.49 22.88 -31.87
CA GLN A 230 3.07 23.95 -32.76
C GLN A 230 1.70 24.51 -32.36
#